data_AF-A0A2D0H7T6-F1
#
_entry.id   AF-A0A2D0H7T6-F1
#
_cell.length_a   1.000
_cell.length_b   1.000
_cell.length_c   1.000
_cell.angle_alpha   90.00
_cell.angle_beta   90.00
_cell.angle_gamma   90.00
#
_symmetry.space_group_name_H-M   'P 1'
#
loop_
_entity.id
_entity.type
_entity.pdbx_description
1 polymer ?
#
loop_
_entity_poly.entity_id
_entity_poly.type
_entity_poly.pdbx_seq_one_letter_code
_entity_poly.pdbx_strand_id
1 'polypeptide(L)'
;SLKQLGQEIDPASLVKLDIGECKQTTTGVVGCIQYIDHFGNLVSNIPASYVQGKTWYVQADGLSIPSCETYSDVKVGEVVALVGSHGWVEIAINSGNAHSKLQLDWQETLQVILT
;
A
#
# COMPACT_ATOMS: atom_id res chain seq x y z
N SER A 1 -27.03 -11.45 -23.95
CA SER A 1 -27.30 -10.46 -22.89
C SER A 1 -26.84 -11.00 -21.56
N LEU A 2 -26.35 -10.18 -20.62
CA LEU A 2 -25.94 -10.61 -19.27
C LEU A 2 -27.03 -11.47 -18.58
N LYS A 3 -28.30 -11.19 -18.86
CA LYS A 3 -29.46 -11.93 -18.35
C LYS A 3 -29.56 -13.40 -18.82
N GLN A 4 -28.76 -13.83 -19.79
CA GLN A 4 -28.73 -15.22 -20.28
C GLN A 4 -27.67 -16.06 -19.56
N LEU A 5 -26.83 -15.45 -18.73
CA LEU A 5 -25.73 -16.13 -18.03
C LEU A 5 -26.19 -16.84 -16.75
N GLY A 6 -27.41 -16.58 -16.27
CA GLY A 6 -27.97 -17.24 -15.10
C GLY A 6 -28.94 -16.36 -14.33
N GLN A 7 -29.28 -16.82 -13.12
CA GLN A 7 -30.07 -16.06 -12.17
C GLN A 7 -29.23 -14.93 -11.56
N GLU A 8 -29.80 -13.73 -11.49
CA GLU A 8 -29.21 -12.62 -10.76
C GLU A 8 -29.08 -12.97 -9.28
N ILE A 9 -27.90 -12.74 -8.72
CA ILE A 9 -27.61 -12.93 -7.30
C ILE A 9 -27.49 -11.57 -6.63
N ASP A 10 -27.98 -11.47 -5.39
CA ASP A 10 -27.83 -10.27 -4.58
C ASP A 10 -26.33 -10.04 -4.30
N PRO A 11 -25.75 -8.88 -4.66
CA PRO A 11 -24.36 -8.57 -4.34
C PRO A 11 -24.01 -8.68 -2.85
N ALA A 12 -24.98 -8.49 -1.95
CA ALA A 12 -24.77 -8.66 -0.51
C ALA A 12 -24.57 -10.14 -0.09
N SER A 13 -25.00 -11.10 -0.93
CA SER A 13 -24.81 -12.54 -0.69
C SER A 13 -23.42 -13.05 -1.09
N LEU A 14 -22.61 -12.23 -1.76
CA LEU A 14 -21.27 -12.60 -2.16
C LEU A 14 -20.37 -12.79 -0.92
N VAL A 15 -19.58 -13.86 -0.93
CA VAL A 15 -18.56 -14.10 0.09
C VAL A 15 -17.54 -12.96 0.01
N LYS A 16 -17.39 -12.21 1.10
CA LYS A 16 -16.36 -11.19 1.24
C LYS A 16 -15.12 -11.83 1.85
N LEU A 17 -13.99 -11.66 1.18
CA LEU A 17 -12.70 -12.02 1.73
C LEU A 17 -12.34 -11.01 2.83
N ASP A 18 -11.77 -11.51 3.93
CA ASP A 18 -11.19 -10.67 4.97
C ASP A 18 -9.82 -10.14 4.50
N ILE A 19 -9.87 -9.09 3.69
CA ILE A 19 -8.71 -8.32 3.28
C ILE A 19 -8.56 -7.21 4.32
N GLY A 20 -7.39 -7.18 4.99
CA GLY A 20 -7.15 -6.33 6.15
C GLY A 20 -7.65 -4.89 6.01
N GLU A 21 -8.04 -4.29 7.12
CA GLU A 21 -8.75 -3.01 7.10
C GLU A 21 -7.79 -1.82 6.89
N CYS A 22 -8.22 -0.86 6.07
CA CYS A 22 -7.61 0.47 5.96
C CYS A 22 -8.47 1.46 6.76
N LYS A 23 -7.90 2.11 7.78
CA LYS A 23 -8.64 2.99 8.70
C LYS A 23 -7.96 4.34 8.84
N GLN A 24 -8.75 5.41 8.80
CA GLN A 24 -8.29 6.74 9.18
C GLN A 24 -7.97 6.80 10.68
N THR A 25 -6.94 7.55 11.01
CA THR A 25 -6.48 7.86 12.36
C THR A 25 -6.48 9.38 12.53
N THR A 26 -6.20 9.88 13.74
CA THR A 26 -6.10 11.32 14.00
C THR A 26 -4.97 12.00 13.21
N THR A 27 -3.92 11.26 12.86
CA THR A 27 -2.70 11.78 12.23
C THR A 27 -2.46 11.24 10.82
N GLY A 28 -3.37 10.45 10.26
CA GLY A 28 -3.20 9.85 8.94
C GLY A 28 -4.03 8.59 8.75
N VAL A 29 -3.43 7.51 8.24
CA VAL A 29 -4.12 6.25 7.93
C VAL A 29 -3.29 5.06 8.35
N VAL A 30 -3.91 4.08 8.99
CA VAL A 30 -3.34 2.75 9.21
C VAL A 30 -3.89 1.78 8.17
N GLY A 31 -3.02 0.92 7.66
CA GLY A 31 -3.34 -0.15 6.73
C GLY A 31 -2.37 -1.31 6.88
N CYS A 32 -2.34 -2.19 5.90
CA CYS A 32 -1.43 -3.32 5.87
C CYS A 32 -0.90 -3.59 4.46
N ILE A 33 0.17 -4.38 4.39
CA ILE A 33 0.69 -4.90 3.12
C ILE A 33 -0.35 -5.89 2.56
N GLN A 34 -0.93 -5.57 1.41
CA GLN A 34 -1.94 -6.42 0.75
C GLN A 34 -1.32 -7.42 -0.22
N TYR A 35 -0.16 -7.08 -0.81
CA TYR A 35 0.64 -8.00 -1.60
C TYR A 35 2.07 -7.45 -1.79
N ILE A 36 2.96 -8.33 -2.23
CA ILE A 36 4.33 -8.00 -2.63
C ILE A 36 4.40 -8.18 -4.14
N ASP A 37 4.82 -7.15 -4.87
CA ASP A 37 4.93 -7.24 -6.32
C ASP A 37 6.13 -8.10 -6.76
N HIS A 38 6.27 -8.33 -8.07
CA HIS A 38 7.35 -9.17 -8.61
C HIS A 38 8.76 -8.60 -8.34
N PHE A 39 8.90 -7.28 -8.15
CA PHE A 39 10.17 -6.63 -7.85
C PHE A 39 10.50 -6.67 -6.35
N GLY A 40 9.50 -6.96 -5.51
CA GLY A 40 9.61 -6.98 -4.06
C GLY A 40 9.19 -5.68 -3.39
N ASN A 41 8.42 -4.82 -4.08
CA ASN A 41 7.80 -3.66 -3.46
C ASN A 41 6.64 -4.12 -2.56
N LEU A 42 6.51 -3.48 -1.41
CA LEU A 42 5.51 -3.77 -0.40
C LEU A 42 4.28 -2.89 -0.66
N VAL A 43 3.27 -3.44 -1.33
CA VAL A 43 2.08 -2.67 -1.73
C VAL A 43 1.04 -2.72 -0.62
N SER A 44 0.64 -1.56 -0.13
CA SER A 44 -0.37 -1.44 0.94
C SER A 44 -1.79 -1.45 0.40
N ASN A 45 -2.76 -1.66 1.29
CA ASN A 45 -4.18 -1.42 1.05
C ASN A 45 -4.59 0.06 1.24
N ILE A 46 -3.63 1.01 1.28
CA ILE A 46 -3.89 2.44 1.49
C ILE A 46 -3.97 3.16 0.13
N PRO A 47 -5.14 3.67 -0.28
CA PRO A 47 -5.29 4.41 -1.53
C PRO A 47 -4.51 5.72 -1.58
N ALA A 48 -4.06 6.09 -2.77
CA ALA A 48 -3.42 7.38 -3.07
C ALA A 48 -4.25 8.59 -2.65
N SER A 49 -5.59 8.47 -2.67
CA SER A 49 -6.51 9.55 -2.26
C SER A 49 -6.28 10.02 -0.82
N TYR A 50 -5.66 9.22 0.03
CA TYR A 50 -5.32 9.62 1.39
C TYR A 50 -4.16 10.61 1.47
N VAL A 51 -3.25 10.56 0.51
CA VAL A 51 -1.98 11.31 0.50
C VAL A 51 -1.87 12.36 -0.59
N GLN A 52 -2.77 12.33 -1.59
CA GLN A 52 -2.76 13.27 -2.70
C GLN A 52 -2.77 14.73 -2.23
N GLY A 53 -1.77 15.51 -2.67
CA GLY A 53 -1.62 16.93 -2.35
C GLY A 53 -1.23 17.21 -0.90
N LYS A 54 -0.73 16.21 -0.17
CA LYS A 54 -0.29 16.33 1.23
C LYS A 54 1.18 15.98 1.35
N THR A 55 1.81 16.44 2.43
CA THR A 55 3.12 15.93 2.86
C THR A 55 2.89 14.76 3.81
N TRP A 56 3.64 13.68 3.62
CA TRP A 56 3.43 12.45 4.35
C TRP A 56 4.70 11.59 4.41
N TYR A 57 4.66 10.57 5.25
CA TYR A 57 5.67 9.52 5.32
C TYR A 57 5.04 8.24 5.84
N VAL A 58 5.73 7.11 5.67
CA VAL A 58 5.28 5.81 6.19
C VAL A 58 6.04 5.45 7.45
N GLN A 59 5.33 4.99 8.46
CA GLN A 59 5.87 4.24 9.59
C GLN A 59 5.59 2.75 9.40
N ALA A 60 6.64 1.93 9.41
CA ALA A 60 6.56 0.48 9.33
C ALA A 60 7.72 -0.13 10.13
N ASP A 61 7.43 -1.07 11.04
CA ASP A 61 8.42 -1.73 11.92
C ASP A 61 9.45 -0.78 12.56
N GLY A 62 8.96 0.33 13.13
CA GLY A 62 9.80 1.36 13.77
C GLY A 62 10.63 2.23 12.82
N LEU A 63 10.59 1.98 11.51
CA LEU A 63 11.22 2.82 10.49
C LEU A 63 10.30 3.96 10.08
N SER A 64 10.89 5.15 9.90
CA SER A 64 10.24 6.30 9.27
C SER A 64 10.77 6.44 7.85
N ILE A 65 9.90 6.26 6.87
CA ILE A 65 10.25 6.18 5.45
C ILE A 65 9.64 7.41 4.74
N PRO A 66 10.45 8.35 4.26
CA PRO A 66 9.96 9.57 3.62
C PRO A 66 9.22 9.23 2.31
N SER A 67 8.18 10.01 2.00
CA SER A 67 7.51 9.93 0.70
C SER A 67 8.32 10.65 -0.38
N CYS A 68 8.39 10.06 -1.57
CA CYS A 68 8.92 10.70 -2.78
C CYS A 68 7.95 10.51 -3.95
N GLU A 69 8.21 11.19 -5.07
CA GLU A 69 7.39 11.06 -6.28
C GLU A 69 7.78 9.82 -7.07
N THR A 70 9.09 9.51 -7.11
CA THR A 70 9.64 8.42 -7.92
C THR A 70 10.74 7.66 -7.19
N TYR A 71 11.06 6.45 -7.67
CA TYR A 71 12.18 5.66 -7.16
C TYR A 71 13.53 6.39 -7.26
N SER A 72 13.71 7.27 -8.27
CA SER A 72 14.97 7.98 -8.53
C SER A 72 15.24 9.15 -7.59
N ASP A 73 14.29 9.51 -6.72
CA ASP A 73 14.45 10.62 -5.78
C ASP A 73 15.37 10.25 -4.60
N VAL A 74 15.66 8.96 -4.43
CA VAL A 74 16.62 8.43 -3.45
C VAL A 74 17.75 7.69 -4.16
N LYS A 75 18.88 7.44 -3.48
CA LYS A 75 20.00 6.71 -4.10
C LYS A 75 19.66 5.24 -4.30
N VAL A 76 20.37 4.61 -5.24
CA VAL A 76 20.29 3.15 -5.43
C VAL A 76 20.55 2.43 -4.11
N GLY A 77 19.65 1.53 -3.76
CA GLY A 77 19.66 0.76 -2.52
C GLY A 77 18.98 1.45 -1.33
N GLU A 78 18.55 2.70 -1.44
CA GLU A 78 17.81 3.40 -0.37
C GLU A 78 16.31 3.09 -0.43
N VAL A 79 15.66 3.17 0.74
CA VAL A 79 14.22 2.94 0.90
C VAL A 79 13.44 4.20 0.57
N VAL A 80 12.28 4.02 -0.05
CA VAL A 80 11.38 5.10 -0.44
C VAL A 80 9.93 4.66 -0.27
N ALA A 81 9.08 5.56 0.19
CA ALA A 81 7.63 5.41 0.09
C ALA A 81 7.13 6.25 -1.08
N LEU A 82 6.21 5.71 -1.88
CA LEU A 82 5.62 6.43 -2.99
C LEU A 82 4.19 5.95 -3.26
N VAL A 83 3.50 6.64 -4.16
CA VAL A 83 2.26 6.13 -4.75
C VAL A 83 2.61 5.35 -6.01
N GLY A 84 2.36 4.04 -5.98
CA GLY A 84 2.56 3.16 -7.13
C GLY A 84 1.55 3.43 -8.25
N SER A 85 1.86 2.95 -9.46
CA SER A 85 1.00 3.13 -10.65
C SER A 85 -0.41 2.53 -10.49
N HIS A 86 -0.58 1.57 -9.59
CA HIS A 86 -1.86 0.95 -9.25
C HIS A 86 -2.72 1.80 -8.29
N GLY A 87 -2.24 2.97 -7.86
CA GLY A 87 -2.98 3.91 -7.01
C GLY A 87 -2.92 3.60 -5.51
N TRP A 88 -1.94 2.81 -5.07
CA TRP A 88 -1.72 2.46 -3.67
C TRP A 88 -0.42 3.09 -3.16
N VAL A 89 -0.37 3.36 -1.86
CA VAL A 89 0.90 3.66 -1.19
C VAL A 89 1.72 2.37 -1.12
N GLU A 90 3.00 2.44 -1.48
CA GLU A 90 3.93 1.31 -1.41
C GLU A 90 5.28 1.72 -0.83
N ILE A 91 5.97 0.75 -0.21
CA ILE A 91 7.36 0.89 0.22
C ILE A 91 8.24 0.11 -0.76
N ALA A 92 9.29 0.76 -1.25
CA ALA A 92 10.20 0.22 -2.25
C ALA A 92 11.67 0.50 -1.89
N ILE A 93 12.58 -0.21 -2.56
CA ILE A 93 14.01 0.10 -2.57
C ILE A 93 14.37 0.51 -4.00
N ASN A 94 15.00 1.68 -4.17
CA ASN A 94 15.47 2.07 -5.50
C ASN A 94 16.47 1.03 -6.03
N SER A 95 16.12 0.38 -7.14
CA SER A 95 16.91 -0.70 -7.76
C SER A 95 17.22 -1.84 -6.78
N GLY A 96 16.26 -2.21 -5.94
CA GLY A 96 16.37 -3.31 -4.99
C GLY A 96 15.02 -3.95 -4.66
N ASN A 97 15.00 -4.78 -3.62
CA ASN A 97 13.82 -5.52 -3.18
C ASN A 97 13.51 -5.14 -1.71
N ALA A 98 12.35 -4.55 -1.47
CA ALA A 98 11.95 -4.07 -0.14
C ALA A 98 11.58 -5.22 0.80
N HIS A 99 10.86 -6.23 0.32
CA HIS A 99 10.56 -7.43 1.10
C HIS A 99 11.82 -8.10 1.66
N SER A 100 12.81 -8.38 0.81
CA SER A 100 14.06 -9.00 1.23
C SER A 100 14.87 -8.10 2.18
N LYS A 101 14.83 -6.77 2.01
CA LYS A 101 15.65 -5.85 2.80
C LYS A 101 15.04 -5.50 4.15
N LEU A 102 13.72 -5.30 4.18
CA LEU A 102 12.98 -4.88 5.37
C LEU A 102 12.40 -6.07 6.15
N GLN A 103 12.33 -7.26 5.54
CA GLN A 103 11.75 -8.47 6.13
C GLN A 103 10.29 -8.28 6.58
N LEU A 104 9.58 -7.37 5.92
CA LEU A 104 8.15 -7.15 6.12
C LEU A 104 7.35 -7.98 5.12
N ASP A 105 6.22 -8.52 5.57
CA ASP A 105 5.44 -9.47 4.78
C ASP A 105 3.94 -9.10 4.71
N TRP A 106 3.20 -9.90 3.96
CA TRP A 106 1.75 -9.85 3.81
C TRP A 106 1.05 -9.71 5.16
N GLN A 107 0.03 -8.84 5.19
CA GLN A 107 -0.75 -8.44 6.37
C GLN A 107 -0.01 -7.68 7.47
N GLU A 108 1.30 -7.42 7.35
CA GLU A 108 1.95 -6.56 8.32
C GLU A 108 1.44 -5.12 8.23
N THR A 109 1.33 -4.51 9.41
CA THR A 109 0.74 -3.18 9.57
C THR A 109 1.74 -2.09 9.22
N LEU A 110 1.26 -1.07 8.54
CA LEU A 110 1.97 0.19 8.32
C LEU A 110 1.02 1.37 8.50
N GLN A 111 1.60 2.51 8.85
CA GLN A 111 0.85 3.75 9.02
C GLN A 111 1.42 4.83 8.11
N VAL A 112 0.55 5.48 7.35
CA VAL A 112 0.84 6.76 6.71
C VAL A 112 0.56 7.87 7.71
N ILE A 113 1.56 8.72 7.95
CA ILE A 113 1.43 9.93 8.77
C ILE A 113 1.38 11.13 7.85
N LEU A 114 0.37 11.99 8.05
CA LEU A 114 0.22 13.26 7.35
C LEU A 114 0.86 14.37 8.20
N THR A 115 1.58 15.27 7.53
CA THR A 115 2.31 16.39 8.17
C THR A 115 1.87 17.73 7.59
#